data_AF-A0A200I410-F1
#
_entry.id   AF-A0A200I410-F1
#
_cell.length_a   1.000
_cell.length_b   1.000
_cell.length_c   1.000
_cell.angle_alpha   90.00
_cell.angle_beta   90.00
_cell.angle_gamma   90.00
#
_symmetry.space_group_name_H-M   'P 1'
#
loop_
_entity.id
_entity.type
_entity.pdbx_description
1 polymer ?
#
loop_
_entity_poly.entity_id
_entity_poly.type
_entity_poly.pdbx_seq_one_letter_code
_entity_poly.pdbx_strand_id
1 'polypeptide(L)'
;MVVSMVDATLAAQNMAIAAESFDLGICYIGGIRNDLYRVKELLHLPELTVPLFAMTIGYPASKNDMKPRMPLENVLATDTYQASLTDLTNYDEQIRSYYQNRNNQQADTTWTQKNVDFFSIVRRPEFAQFLLDQGFTLK
;
A
#
# COMPACT_ATOMS: atom_id res chain seq x y z
N MET A 1 -18.70 0.20 5.47
CA MET A 1 -17.24 0.02 5.61
C MET A 1 -16.47 0.63 4.44
N VAL A 2 -16.79 0.27 3.18
CA VAL A 2 -16.08 0.81 2.00
C VAL A 2 -16.07 2.33 1.96
N VAL A 3 -17.21 3.00 2.20
CA VAL A 3 -17.31 4.47 2.25
C VAL A 3 -16.27 5.07 3.20
N SER A 4 -16.24 4.63 4.46
CA SER A 4 -15.31 5.12 5.47
C SER A 4 -13.84 4.83 5.13
N MET A 5 -13.55 3.70 4.48
CA MET A 5 -12.20 3.37 4.03
C MET A 5 -11.73 4.30 2.90
N VAL A 6 -12.62 4.63 1.96
CA VAL A 6 -12.35 5.58 0.89
C VAL A 6 -12.10 6.97 1.47
N ASP A 7 -12.96 7.46 2.37
CA ASP A 7 -12.81 8.78 3.00
C ASP A 7 -11.47 8.91 3.73
N ALA A 8 -11.10 7.91 4.54
CA ALA A 8 -9.83 7.91 5.26
C ALA A 8 -8.62 7.86 4.30
N THR A 9 -8.72 7.13 3.19
CA THR A 9 -7.65 7.04 2.18
C THR A 9 -7.47 8.33 1.41
N LEU A 10 -8.57 8.99 1.03
CA LEU A 10 -8.53 10.30 0.36
C LEU A 10 -7.96 11.38 1.30
N ALA A 11 -8.40 11.40 2.57
CA ALA A 11 -7.87 12.32 3.57
C ALA A 11 -6.36 12.12 3.79
N ALA A 12 -5.91 10.86 3.88
CA ALA A 12 -4.50 10.55 4.03
C ALA A 12 -3.68 10.94 2.78
N GLN A 13 -4.20 10.70 1.58
CA GLN A 13 -3.47 11.11 0.37
C GLN A 13 -3.37 12.63 0.22
N ASN A 14 -4.41 13.38 0.63
CA ASN A 14 -4.33 14.84 0.72
C ASN A 14 -3.26 15.29 1.74
N MET A 15 -3.17 14.63 2.89
CA MET A 15 -2.11 14.89 3.89
C MET A 15 -0.73 14.60 3.31
N ALA A 16 -0.55 13.49 2.58
CA ALA A 16 0.72 13.14 1.94
C ALA A 16 1.17 14.24 0.96
N ILE A 17 0.27 14.66 0.07
CA ILE A 17 0.55 15.74 -0.90
C ILE A 17 0.87 17.05 -0.18
N ALA A 18 0.11 17.42 0.85
CA ALA A 18 0.36 18.62 1.62
C ALA A 18 1.74 18.58 2.28
N ALA A 19 2.08 17.48 2.97
CA ALA A 19 3.37 17.31 3.61
C ALA A 19 4.53 17.40 2.61
N GLU A 20 4.45 16.68 1.49
CA GLU A 20 5.46 16.71 0.42
C GLU A 20 5.62 18.11 -0.19
N SER A 21 4.55 18.91 -0.26
CA SER A 21 4.62 20.31 -0.70
C SER A 21 5.38 21.26 0.25
N PHE A 22 5.57 20.83 1.50
CA PHE A 22 6.39 21.53 2.50
C PHE A 22 7.79 20.90 2.64
N ASP A 23 8.27 20.17 1.63
CA ASP A 23 9.54 19.45 1.62
C ASP A 23 9.69 18.36 2.71
N LEU A 24 8.57 17.91 3.30
CA LEU A 24 8.56 16.77 4.22
C LEU A 24 8.50 15.46 3.44
N GLY A 25 9.10 14.41 3.99
CA GLY A 25 8.94 13.03 3.53
C GLY A 25 7.81 12.33 4.26
N ILE A 26 7.09 11.45 3.54
CA ILE A 26 6.05 10.59 4.12
C ILE A 26 6.30 9.11 3.88
N CYS A 27 5.74 8.26 4.74
CA CYS A 27 5.65 6.82 4.48
C CYS A 27 4.36 6.25 5.07
N TYR A 28 3.56 5.58 4.25
CA TYR A 28 2.43 4.79 4.73
C TYR A 28 2.92 3.52 5.42
N ILE A 29 2.40 3.29 6.62
CA ILE A 29 2.71 2.11 7.44
C ILE A 29 1.48 1.21 7.48
N GLY A 30 1.36 0.37 6.45
CA GLY A 30 0.35 -0.68 6.41
C GLY A 30 0.59 -1.80 7.43
N GLY A 31 1.79 -1.85 8.03
CA GLY A 31 2.19 -2.82 9.05
C GLY A 31 1.41 -2.71 10.37
N ILE A 32 0.75 -1.57 10.62
CA ILE A 32 -0.11 -1.39 11.80
C ILE A 32 -1.23 -2.46 11.89
N ARG A 33 -1.60 -3.06 10.75
CA ARG A 33 -2.60 -4.12 10.69
C ARG A 33 -2.07 -5.51 11.04
N ASN A 34 -0.80 -5.65 11.39
CA ASN A 34 -0.22 -6.93 11.81
C ASN A 34 -0.62 -7.32 13.25
N ASP A 35 -1.01 -6.34 14.08
CA ASP A 35 -1.52 -6.58 15.43
C ASP A 35 -2.56 -5.51 15.79
N LEU A 36 -3.76 -5.66 15.24
CA LEU A 36 -4.84 -4.68 15.40
C LEU A 36 -5.36 -4.60 16.84
N TYR A 37 -5.32 -5.71 17.57
CA TYR A 37 -5.77 -5.74 18.98
C TYR A 37 -4.80 -4.94 19.86
N ARG A 38 -3.48 -5.09 19.66
CA ARG A 38 -2.51 -4.27 20.39
C ARG A 38 -2.62 -2.79 20.03
N VAL A 39 -2.83 -2.47 18.76
CA VAL A 39 -3.05 -1.07 18.32
C VAL A 39 -4.32 -0.49 18.95
N LYS A 40 -5.42 -1.26 19.00
CA LYS A 40 -6.66 -0.88 19.68
C LYS A 40 -6.39 -0.53 21.14
N GLU A 41 -5.69 -1.40 21.86
CA GLU A 41 -5.37 -1.21 23.28
C GLU A 41 -4.50 0.04 23.49
N LEU A 42 -3.40 0.17 22.75
CA LEU A 42 -2.45 1.28 22.91
C LEU A 42 -3.09 2.65 22.63
N LEU A 43 -3.96 2.72 21.63
CA LEU A 43 -4.60 3.96 21.23
C LEU A 43 -5.99 4.14 21.84
N HIS A 44 -6.42 3.23 22.74
CA HIS A 44 -7.74 3.21 23.36
C HIS A 44 -8.87 3.38 22.34
N LEU A 45 -8.77 2.65 21.22
CA LEU A 45 -9.72 2.77 20.11
C LEU A 45 -11.11 2.25 20.54
N PRO A 46 -12.16 3.09 20.49
CA PRO A 46 -13.51 2.68 20.88
C PRO A 46 -14.14 1.74 19.85
N GLU A 47 -15.31 1.21 20.16
CA GLU A 47 -16.11 0.45 19.19
C GLU A 47 -16.34 1.24 17.90
N LEU A 48 -16.57 0.51 16.80
CA LEU A 48 -16.79 1.03 15.45
C LEU A 48 -15.58 1.82 14.90
N THR A 49 -14.37 1.47 15.33
CA THR A 49 -13.13 2.03 14.77
C THR A 49 -12.22 0.93 14.23
N VAL A 50 -11.52 1.23 13.14
CA VAL A 50 -10.53 0.33 12.53
C VAL A 50 -9.34 1.12 12.01
N PRO A 51 -8.11 0.85 12.49
CA PRO A 51 -6.92 1.50 11.96
C PRO A 51 -6.54 0.88 10.61
N LEU A 52 -6.58 1.69 9.54
CA LEU A 52 -6.29 1.24 8.17
C LEU A 52 -4.79 1.25 7.89
N PHE A 53 -4.11 2.35 8.20
CA PHE A 53 -2.69 2.55 8.03
C PHE A 53 -2.25 3.67 8.97
N ALA A 54 -0.97 3.67 9.35
CA ALA A 54 -0.33 4.85 9.93
C ALA A 54 0.44 5.62 8.86
N MET A 55 0.88 6.83 9.18
CA MET A 55 1.71 7.66 8.31
C MET A 55 2.81 8.30 9.14
N THR A 56 4.06 8.13 8.72
CA THR A 56 5.18 8.94 9.24
C THR A 56 5.31 10.20 8.41
N ILE A 57 5.58 11.34 9.04
CA ILE A 57 5.83 12.63 8.38
C ILE A 57 7.03 13.28 9.06
N GLY A 58 7.99 13.81 8.30
CA GLY A 58 9.13 14.53 8.87
C GLY A 58 10.14 14.99 7.82
N TYR A 59 11.18 15.68 8.26
CA TYR A 59 12.24 16.13 7.36
C TYR A 59 13.09 14.93 6.90
N PRO A 60 13.20 14.70 5.58
CA PRO A 60 13.93 13.54 5.08
C PRO A 60 15.44 13.72 5.26
N ALA A 61 16.10 12.77 5.91
CA ALA A 61 17.57 12.73 5.98
C ALA A 61 18.22 12.39 4.63
N SER A 62 17.49 11.68 3.77
CA SER A 62 17.89 11.29 2.41
C SER A 62 16.65 11.14 1.53
N LYS A 63 16.78 11.44 0.22
CA LYS A 63 15.73 11.17 -0.77
C LYS A 63 16.03 9.87 -1.51
N ASN A 64 15.03 9.00 -1.63
CA ASN A 64 15.16 7.73 -2.36
C ASN A 64 14.93 7.95 -3.87
N ASP A 65 15.56 7.11 -4.69
CA ASP A 65 15.27 7.05 -6.12
C ASP A 65 13.82 6.65 -6.38
N MET A 66 13.24 7.24 -7.42
CA MET A 66 11.86 6.95 -7.82
C MET A 66 11.76 5.52 -8.35
N LYS A 67 10.92 4.70 -7.71
CA LYS A 67 10.60 3.36 -8.22
C LYS A 67 9.69 3.50 -9.46
N PRO A 68 10.02 2.83 -10.59
CA PRO A 68 9.16 2.82 -11.77
C PRO A 68 7.72 2.37 -11.41
N ARG A 69 6.74 3.05 -12.00
CA ARG A 69 5.33 2.66 -11.93
C ARG A 69 4.97 1.80 -13.14
N MET A 70 3.90 1.02 -12.99
CA MET A 70 3.34 0.24 -14.08
C MET A 70 2.97 1.19 -15.25
N PRO A 71 3.31 0.83 -16.51
CA PRO A 71 2.98 1.62 -17.69
C PRO A 71 1.48 1.87 -17.83
N LEU A 72 1.12 2.97 -18.51
CA LEU A 72 -0.29 3.34 -18.69
C LEU A 72 -1.08 2.26 -19.44
N GLU A 73 -0.46 1.59 -20.41
CA GLU A 73 -1.04 0.47 -21.17
C GLU A 73 -1.40 -0.76 -20.31
N ASN A 74 -0.92 -0.83 -19.07
CA ASN A 74 -1.26 -1.89 -18.12
C ASN A 74 -2.24 -1.44 -17.03
N VAL A 75 -2.63 -0.17 -16.99
CA VAL A 75 -3.50 0.42 -15.94
C VAL A 75 -4.77 1.05 -16.51
N LEU A 76 -4.67 1.71 -17.66
CA LEU A 76 -5.79 2.43 -18.29
C LEU A 76 -6.50 1.53 -19.29
N ALA A 77 -7.76 1.22 -19.01
CA ALA A 77 -8.68 0.61 -19.96
C ALA A 77 -9.62 1.67 -20.52
N THR A 78 -9.81 1.69 -21.84
CA THR A 78 -10.83 2.52 -22.49
C THR A 78 -12.05 1.66 -22.76
N ASP A 79 -13.23 2.16 -22.35
CA ASP A 79 -14.56 1.56 -22.46
C ASP A 79 -14.77 0.25 -21.67
N THR A 80 -13.89 -0.74 -21.86
CA THR A 80 -13.98 -2.07 -21.24
C THR A 80 -12.62 -2.56 -20.77
N TYR A 81 -12.62 -3.47 -19.78
CA TYR A 81 -11.40 -4.08 -19.30
C TYR A 81 -10.77 -4.95 -20.40
N GLN A 82 -9.53 -4.66 -20.77
CA GLN A 82 -8.83 -5.38 -21.83
C GLN A 82 -7.88 -6.42 -21.23
N ALA A 83 -7.92 -7.64 -21.76
CA ALA A 83 -7.01 -8.70 -21.32
C ALA A 83 -5.53 -8.35 -21.60
N SER A 84 -5.25 -7.50 -22.60
CA SER A 84 -3.90 -7.01 -22.89
C SER A 84 -3.25 -6.25 -21.73
N LEU A 85 -4.04 -5.64 -20.82
CA LEU A 85 -3.52 -4.94 -19.65
C LEU A 85 -2.66 -5.86 -18.75
N THR A 86 -2.89 -7.16 -18.81
CA THR A 86 -2.20 -8.15 -17.97
C THR A 86 -0.88 -8.66 -18.55
N ASP A 87 -0.48 -8.24 -19.76
CA ASP A 87 0.87 -8.49 -20.26
C ASP A 87 1.88 -7.56 -19.59
N LEU A 88 2.57 -8.10 -18.59
CA LEU A 88 3.54 -7.35 -17.79
C LEU A 88 4.99 -7.54 -18.26
N THR A 89 5.23 -8.16 -19.42
CA THR A 89 6.58 -8.54 -19.86
C THR A 89 7.54 -7.35 -19.87
N ASN A 90 7.14 -6.25 -20.49
CA ASN A 90 7.92 -5.01 -20.54
C ASN A 90 8.15 -4.42 -19.14
N TYR A 91 7.10 -4.33 -18.33
CA TYR A 91 7.20 -3.80 -16.97
C TYR A 91 8.10 -4.65 -16.07
N ASP A 92 8.07 -5.97 -16.23
CA ASP A 92 8.92 -6.90 -15.49
C ASP A 92 10.40 -6.73 -15.86
N GLU A 93 10.72 -6.52 -17.13
CA GLU A 93 12.08 -6.17 -17.58
C GLU A 93 12.55 -4.83 -16.99
N GLN A 94 11.68 -3.81 -17.02
CA GLN A 94 11.97 -2.50 -16.45
C GLN A 94 12.26 -2.60 -14.94
N ILE A 95 11.46 -3.37 -14.20
CA ILE A 95 11.61 -3.54 -12.76
C ILE A 95 12.83 -4.39 -12.41
N ARG A 96 13.13 -5.43 -13.20
CA ARG A 96 14.37 -6.21 -13.04
C ARG A 96 15.59 -5.31 -13.19
N SER A 97 15.64 -4.50 -14.25
CA SER A 97 16.71 -3.53 -14.47
C SER A 97 16.82 -2.52 -13.31
N TYR A 98 15.69 -2.00 -12.83
CA TYR A 98 15.67 -1.09 -11.67
C TYR A 98 16.29 -1.72 -10.41
N TYR A 99 15.93 -2.96 -10.06
CA TYR A 99 16.47 -3.61 -8.86
C TYR A 99 17.93 -4.02 -9.02
N GLN A 100 18.39 -4.39 -10.22
CA GLN A 100 19.81 -4.68 -10.47
C GLN A 100 20.68 -3.42 -10.31
N ASN A 101 20.18 -2.26 -10.72
CA ASN A 101 20.93 -1.00 -10.72
C ASN A 101 20.72 -0.15 -9.46
N ARG A 102 19.98 -0.64 -8.47
CA ARG A 102 19.68 0.12 -7.26
C ARG A 102 20.92 0.23 -6.36
N ASN A 103 21.15 1.40 -5.78
CA ASN A 103 22.29 1.65 -4.88
C ASN A 103 22.30 0.76 -3.64
N ASN A 104 21.11 0.35 -3.16
CA ASN A 104 20.93 -0.51 -2.00
C ASN A 104 19.93 -1.63 -2.32
N GLN A 105 20.12 -2.81 -1.73
CA GLN A 105 19.23 -3.97 -1.86
C GLN A 105 19.05 -4.43 -3.32
N GLN A 106 20.17 -4.64 -4.02
CA GLN A 106 20.15 -5.20 -5.37
C GLN A 106 19.53 -6.60 -5.36
N ALA A 107 18.72 -6.88 -6.37
CA ALA A 107 18.05 -8.16 -6.52
C ALA A 107 17.74 -8.44 -8.00
N ASP A 108 17.83 -9.70 -8.41
CA ASP A 108 17.28 -10.15 -9.68
C ASP A 108 15.84 -10.62 -9.46
N THR A 109 14.90 -9.71 -9.71
CA THR A 109 13.48 -9.97 -9.47
C THR A 109 12.63 -9.07 -10.34
N THR A 110 11.47 -9.57 -10.75
CA THR A 110 10.48 -8.78 -11.48
C THR A 110 9.39 -8.26 -10.54
N TRP A 111 8.44 -7.47 -11.06
CA TRP A 111 7.28 -7.05 -10.29
C TRP A 111 6.34 -8.25 -10.05
N THR A 112 6.11 -9.05 -11.08
CA THR A 112 5.23 -10.24 -11.00
C THR A 112 5.71 -11.21 -9.95
N GLN A 113 7.01 -11.57 -9.96
CA GLN A 113 7.58 -12.51 -8.98
C GLN A 113 7.35 -12.01 -7.54
N LYS A 114 7.66 -10.73 -7.26
CA LYS A 114 7.44 -10.14 -5.93
C LYS A 114 5.99 -10.17 -5.47
N ASN A 115 5.05 -9.92 -6.38
CA ASN A 115 3.63 -9.92 -6.03
C ASN A 115 3.11 -11.35 -5.84
N VAL A 116 3.50 -12.30 -6.68
CA VAL A 116 3.16 -13.72 -6.50
C VAL A 116 3.69 -14.21 -5.15
N ASP A 117 4.95 -13.94 -4.83
CA ASP A 117 5.54 -14.31 -3.54
C ASP A 117 4.78 -13.67 -2.37
N PHE A 118 4.43 -12.39 -2.49
CA PHE A 118 3.73 -11.66 -1.42
C PHE A 118 2.31 -12.17 -1.18
N PHE A 119 1.55 -12.43 -2.26
CA PHE A 119 0.15 -12.82 -2.21
C PHE A 119 -0.09 -14.34 -2.14
N SER A 120 0.95 -15.16 -2.34
CA SER A 120 0.88 -16.62 -2.14
C SER A 120 0.56 -17.03 -0.70
N ILE A 121 0.73 -16.12 0.25
CA ILE A 121 0.48 -16.33 1.67
C ILE A 121 -0.69 -15.44 2.10
N VAL A 122 -1.71 -16.04 2.71
CA VAL A 122 -2.78 -15.28 3.39
C VAL A 122 -2.19 -14.56 4.58
N ARG A 123 -2.14 -13.24 4.51
CA ARG A 123 -1.65 -12.38 5.59
C ARG A 123 -2.84 -11.80 6.37
N ARG A 124 -2.70 -11.71 7.69
CA ARG A 124 -3.69 -11.10 8.61
C ARG A 124 -5.06 -11.77 8.56
N PRO A 125 -5.14 -13.11 8.73
CA PRO A 125 -6.41 -13.83 8.74
C PRO A 125 -7.40 -13.30 9.80
N GLU A 126 -6.89 -12.72 10.88
CA GLU A 126 -7.66 -12.14 11.98
C GLU A 126 -8.40 -10.84 11.65
N PHE A 127 -8.14 -10.22 10.49
CA PHE A 127 -8.71 -8.92 10.13
C PHE A 127 -10.25 -8.93 10.13
N ALA A 128 -10.87 -10.00 9.58
CA ALA A 128 -12.31 -10.13 9.55
C ALA A 128 -12.91 -10.26 10.96
N GLN A 129 -12.25 -11.03 11.83
CA GLN A 129 -12.69 -11.19 13.22
C GLN A 129 -12.56 -9.88 13.99
N PHE A 130 -11.45 -9.15 13.82
CA PHE A 130 -11.27 -7.83 14.44
C PHE A 130 -12.39 -6.86 14.06
N LEU A 131 -12.84 -6.86 12.81
CA LEU A 131 -13.97 -6.02 12.38
C LEU A 131 -15.26 -6.39 13.10
N LEU A 132 -15.57 -7.68 13.24
CA LEU A 132 -16.74 -8.15 13.99
C LEU A 132 -16.65 -7.76 15.47
N ASP A 133 -15.49 -7.93 16.09
CA ASP A 133 -15.23 -7.57 17.50
C ASP A 133 -15.30 -6.04 17.72
N GLN A 134 -15.08 -5.24 16.67
CA GLN A 134 -15.28 -3.80 16.66
C GLN A 134 -16.73 -3.38 16.36
N GLY A 135 -17.65 -4.34 16.20
CA GLY A 135 -19.07 -4.06 15.96
C GLY A 135 -19.44 -3.79 14.50
N PHE A 136 -18.53 -4.01 13.55
CA PHE A 136 -18.86 -3.93 12.12
C PHE A 136 -19.60 -5.17 11.65
N THR A 137 -20.44 -5.01 10.61
CA THR A 137 -21.08 -6.12 9.90
C THR A 137 -20.37 -6.39 8.57
N LEU A 138 -20.31 -7.66 8.18
CA LEU A 138 -19.71 -8.13 6.91
C LEU A 138 -20.77 -8.58 5.88
N LYS A 139 -22.01 -8.12 6.05
CA LYS A 139 -23.13 -8.43 5.17
C LYS A 139 -23.18 -7.48 3.97
#